data_AF-A0A948BIZ2-F1
#
_entry.id   AF-A0A948BIZ2-F1
#
_cell.length_a   1.000
_cell.length_b   1.000
_cell.length_c   1.000
_cell.angle_alpha   90.00
_cell.angle_beta   90.00
_cell.angle_gamma   90.00
#
_symmetry.space_group_name_H-M   'P 1'
#
loop_
_entity.id
_entity.type
_entity.pdbx_description
1 polymer ?
#
loop_
_entity_poly.entity_id
_entity_poly.type
_entity_poly.pdbx_seq_one_letter_code
_entity_poly.pdbx_strand_id
1 'polypeptide(L)'
;MNCTFLWRKVRNEEGYVLVAALMFLSIVSVFGIFATNTTTVEQQIAINEKASSKDFYNQENCLSTAKMRYPDWLDEDMLGYAVNDPKQAYYPSENLTPDNDDNGNGIYDLTELRDPDTEEVLARFEVRSSEGSADGLKIDKLSDAANDYPPMNHIDIPPIGSGYSQRDFETRRFVVTCENPDDARDIILQEGVYKIFNKF
;
A
#
# COMPACT_ATOMS: atom_id res chain seq x y z
N MET A 1 -3.35 5.76 66.56
CA MET A 1 -4.43 5.44 65.60
C MET A 1 -5.00 4.08 66.00
N ASN A 2 -6.21 4.06 66.55
CA ASN A 2 -6.78 2.89 67.23
C ASN A 2 -7.25 1.82 66.25
N CYS A 3 -6.53 0.70 66.21
CA CYS A 3 -6.89 -0.51 65.44
C CYS A 3 -8.22 -1.13 65.91
N THR A 4 -8.64 -0.83 67.15
CA THR A 4 -9.88 -1.34 67.77
C THR A 4 -11.16 -0.65 67.29
N PHE A 5 -11.09 0.56 66.73
CA PHE A 5 -12.27 1.27 66.21
C PHE A 5 -12.74 0.70 64.86
N LEU A 6 -11.80 0.31 64.01
CA LEU A 6 -12.07 -0.35 62.73
C LEU A 6 -12.77 -1.71 62.95
N TRP A 7 -12.28 -2.51 63.90
CA TRP A 7 -12.85 -3.83 64.20
C TRP A 7 -14.30 -3.80 64.70
N ARG A 8 -14.68 -2.75 65.43
CA ARG A 8 -16.05 -2.63 65.96
C ARG A 8 -17.06 -2.15 64.91
N LYS A 9 -16.63 -1.38 63.90
CA LYS A 9 -17.48 -1.04 62.74
C LYS A 9 -17.64 -2.19 61.75
N VAL A 10 -16.63 -3.04 61.60
CA VAL A 10 -16.70 -4.25 60.75
C VAL A 10 -17.67 -5.30 61.33
N ARG A 11 -17.79 -5.39 62.66
CA ARG A 11 -18.77 -6.25 63.36
C ARG A 11 -20.17 -5.65 63.49
N ASN A 12 -20.47 -4.51 62.85
CA ASN A 12 -21.81 -3.94 62.85
C ASN A 12 -22.62 -4.52 61.67
N GLU A 13 -23.35 -5.60 61.95
CA GLU A 13 -24.00 -6.48 60.97
C GLU A 13 -25.24 -5.84 60.30
N GLU A 14 -25.76 -4.71 60.80
CA GLU A 14 -27.05 -4.17 60.36
C GLU A 14 -27.00 -3.18 59.17
N GLY A 15 -25.83 -2.82 58.62
CA GLY A 15 -25.82 -2.05 57.36
C GLY A 15 -24.51 -1.48 56.83
N TYR A 16 -23.45 -1.32 57.65
CA TYR A 16 -22.19 -0.72 57.17
C TYR A 16 -21.43 -1.64 56.19
N VAL A 17 -21.41 -2.95 56.48
CA VAL A 17 -20.79 -3.96 55.59
C VAL A 17 -21.50 -4.03 54.25
N LEU A 18 -22.84 -3.88 54.24
CA LEU A 18 -23.65 -3.87 53.03
C LEU A 18 -23.28 -2.68 52.11
N VAL A 19 -23.17 -1.48 52.68
CA VAL A 19 -22.82 -0.27 51.91
C VAL A 19 -21.39 -0.37 51.36
N ALA A 20 -20.44 -0.87 52.14
CA ALA A 20 -19.08 -1.10 51.68
C ALA A 20 -19.01 -2.11 50.53
N ALA A 21 -19.75 -3.23 50.64
CA ALA A 21 -19.83 -4.23 49.58
C ALA A 21 -20.44 -3.67 48.28
N LEU A 22 -21.50 -2.85 48.38
CA LEU A 22 -22.09 -2.19 47.23
C LEU A 22 -21.15 -1.17 46.57
N MET A 23 -20.36 -0.44 47.36
CA MET A 23 -19.32 0.45 46.84
C MET A 23 -18.23 -0.32 46.10
N PHE A 24 -17.74 -1.43 46.65
CA PHE A 24 -16.76 -2.24 45.96
C PHE A 24 -17.31 -2.85 44.67
N LEU A 25 -18.56 -3.31 44.71
CA LEU A 25 -19.22 -3.87 43.53
C LEU A 25 -19.38 -2.81 42.43
N SER A 26 -19.78 -1.58 42.76
CA SER A 26 -19.90 -0.50 41.77
C SER A 26 -18.54 -0.10 41.19
N ILE A 27 -17.49 -0.02 42.02
CA ILE A 27 -16.13 0.30 41.57
C ILE A 27 -15.62 -0.78 40.61
N VAL A 28 -15.79 -2.06 40.95
CA VAL A 28 -15.37 -3.19 40.10
C VAL A 28 -16.17 -3.21 38.79
N SER A 29 -17.46 -2.90 38.80
CA SER A 29 -18.26 -2.79 37.57
C SER A 29 -17.74 -1.68 36.65
N VAL A 30 -17.41 -0.51 37.20
CA VAL A 30 -16.83 0.60 36.43
C VAL A 30 -15.48 0.19 35.83
N PHE A 31 -14.60 -0.45 36.60
CA PHE A 31 -13.34 -0.99 36.07
C PHE A 31 -13.55 -2.04 34.98
N GLY A 32 -14.55 -2.92 35.13
CA GLY A 32 -14.89 -3.93 34.12
C GLY A 32 -15.35 -3.30 32.80
N ILE A 33 -16.11 -2.20 32.86
CA ILE A 33 -16.53 -1.44 31.68
C ILE A 33 -15.31 -0.79 31.01
N PHE A 34 -14.44 -0.14 31.79
CA PHE A 34 -13.20 0.46 31.26
C PHE A 34 -12.29 -0.59 30.61
N ALA A 35 -12.07 -1.73 31.26
CA ALA A 35 -11.24 -2.80 30.72
C ALA A 35 -11.81 -3.37 29.40
N THR A 36 -13.13 -3.56 29.33
CA THR A 36 -13.79 -4.00 28.09
C THR A 36 -13.61 -2.98 26.97
N ASN A 37 -13.85 -1.70 27.27
CA ASN A 37 -13.72 -0.63 26.28
C ASN A 37 -12.27 -0.52 25.76
N THR A 38 -11.27 -0.55 26.65
CA THR A 38 -9.86 -0.54 26.25
C THR A 38 -9.54 -1.75 25.36
N THR A 39 -9.98 -2.95 25.74
CA THR A 39 -9.76 -4.18 24.95
C THR A 39 -10.38 -4.07 23.56
N THR A 40 -11.61 -3.57 23.45
CA THR A 40 -12.29 -3.42 22.15
C THR A 40 -11.55 -2.43 21.25
N VAL A 41 -11.06 -1.31 21.81
CA VAL A 41 -10.29 -0.33 21.05
C VAL A 41 -8.96 -0.92 20.58
N GLU A 42 -8.24 -1.63 21.44
CA GLU A 42 -6.98 -2.30 21.07
C GLU A 42 -7.19 -3.35 19.97
N GLN A 43 -8.27 -4.13 20.04
CA GLN A 43 -8.60 -5.09 18.99
C GLN A 43 -8.89 -4.40 17.66
N GLN A 44 -9.63 -3.29 17.67
CA GLN A 44 -9.90 -2.52 16.44
C GLN A 44 -8.61 -1.97 15.82
N ILE A 45 -7.71 -1.43 16.66
CA ILE A 45 -6.41 -0.95 16.20
C ILE A 45 -5.59 -2.10 15.61
N ALA A 46 -5.51 -3.24 16.31
CA ALA A 46 -4.76 -4.40 15.84
C ALA A 46 -5.30 -4.98 14.53
N ILE A 47 -6.63 -4.98 14.35
CA ILE A 47 -7.26 -5.41 13.09
C ILE A 47 -6.88 -4.45 11.95
N ASN A 48 -6.94 -3.14 12.19
CA ASN A 48 -6.58 -2.15 11.18
C ASN A 48 -5.09 -2.21 10.82
N GLU A 49 -4.20 -2.34 11.81
CA GLU A 49 -2.76 -2.48 11.60
C GLU A 49 -2.43 -3.75 10.81
N LYS A 50 -3.09 -4.87 11.13
CA LYS A 50 -2.92 -6.14 10.41
C LYS A 50 -3.39 -6.02 8.97
N ALA A 51 -4.54 -5.39 8.72
CA ALA A 51 -5.05 -5.17 7.37
C ALA A 51 -4.07 -4.32 6.55
N SER A 52 -3.69 -3.15 7.09
CA SER A 52 -2.75 -2.24 6.43
C SER A 52 -1.39 -2.91 6.15
N SER A 53 -0.88 -3.70 7.09
CA SER A 53 0.36 -4.47 6.88
C SER A 53 0.20 -5.47 5.74
N LYS A 54 -0.91 -6.21 5.69
CA LYS A 54 -1.19 -7.19 4.63
C LYS A 54 -1.22 -6.52 3.26
N ASP A 55 -1.91 -5.40 3.13
CA ASP A 55 -2.02 -4.68 1.86
C ASP A 55 -0.67 -4.14 1.41
N PHE A 56 0.12 -3.57 2.33
CA PHE A 56 1.48 -3.14 2.03
C PHE A 56 2.35 -4.31 1.50
N TYR A 57 2.28 -5.49 2.14
CA TYR A 57 2.98 -6.68 1.65
C TYR A 57 2.51 -7.11 0.26
N ASN A 58 1.21 -7.01 -0.02
CA ASN A 58 0.66 -7.31 -1.34
C ASN A 58 1.18 -6.32 -2.39
N GLN A 59 1.24 -5.02 -2.09
CA GLN A 59 1.78 -4.02 -3.03
C GLN A 59 3.28 -4.19 -3.29
N GLU A 60 4.06 -4.45 -2.24
CA GLU A 60 5.49 -4.76 -2.40
C GLU A 60 5.71 -6.02 -3.25
N ASN A 61 4.90 -7.06 -3.03
CA ASN A 61 4.97 -8.27 -3.85
C ASN A 61 4.56 -8.00 -5.30
N CYS A 62 3.56 -7.13 -5.52
CA CYS A 62 3.14 -6.70 -6.85
C CYS A 62 4.27 -5.97 -7.58
N LEU A 63 4.96 -5.02 -6.93
CA LEU A 63 6.14 -4.34 -7.49
C LEU A 63 7.27 -5.31 -7.82
N SER A 64 7.54 -6.24 -6.89
CA SER A 64 8.56 -7.26 -7.08
C SER A 64 8.23 -8.13 -8.28
N THR A 65 6.96 -8.49 -8.45
CA THR A 65 6.44 -9.25 -9.59
C THR A 65 6.56 -8.45 -10.89
N ALA A 66 6.21 -7.17 -10.89
CA ALA A 66 6.37 -6.28 -12.05
C ALA A 66 7.84 -6.19 -12.51
N LYS A 67 8.79 -6.12 -11.57
CA LYS A 67 10.22 -5.99 -11.92
C LYS A 67 10.89 -7.32 -12.30
N MET A 68 10.51 -8.43 -11.65
CA MET A 68 11.23 -9.70 -11.78
C MET A 68 10.53 -10.72 -12.69
N ARG A 69 9.19 -10.76 -12.65
CA ARG A 69 8.40 -11.78 -13.37
C ARG A 69 7.91 -11.28 -14.72
N TYR A 70 7.51 -10.02 -14.82
CA TYR A 70 6.98 -9.42 -16.04
C TYR A 70 7.83 -8.21 -16.47
N PRO A 71 9.12 -8.39 -16.81
CA PRO A 71 9.98 -7.29 -17.24
C PRO A 71 9.64 -6.81 -18.67
N ASP A 72 8.58 -7.31 -19.31
CA ASP A 72 8.22 -7.00 -20.70
C ASP A 72 7.98 -5.50 -20.94
N TRP A 73 7.64 -4.73 -19.89
CA TRP A 73 7.62 -3.26 -19.95
C TRP A 73 9.02 -2.62 -20.09
N LEU A 74 10.09 -3.42 -20.02
CA LEU A 74 11.48 -3.10 -20.35
C LEU A 74 11.93 -3.75 -21.67
N ASP A 75 11.02 -4.16 -22.55
CA ASP A 75 11.34 -4.65 -23.90
C ASP A 75 11.25 -3.53 -24.96
N GLU A 76 11.66 -3.84 -26.19
CA GLU A 76 11.83 -2.90 -27.31
C GLU A 76 10.58 -2.07 -27.65
N ASP A 77 9.37 -2.46 -27.26
CA ASP A 77 8.16 -1.68 -27.53
C ASP A 77 8.02 -0.48 -26.57
N MET A 78 8.39 -0.68 -25.30
CA MET A 78 8.49 0.38 -24.29
C MET A 78 9.82 1.13 -24.34
N LEU A 79 10.87 0.41 -24.72
CA LEU A 79 12.24 0.91 -24.82
C LEU A 79 12.61 1.38 -26.22
N GLY A 80 11.65 1.34 -27.15
CA GLY A 80 11.90 1.55 -28.57
C GLY A 80 12.70 2.81 -28.82
N TYR A 81 13.63 2.72 -29.77
CA TYR A 81 14.53 3.80 -30.19
C TYR A 81 13.82 5.14 -30.49
N ALA A 82 12.49 5.14 -30.65
CA ALA A 82 11.67 6.30 -31.00
C ALA A 82 10.85 6.91 -29.85
N VAL A 83 10.84 6.33 -28.64
CA VAL A 83 10.07 6.91 -27.52
C VAL A 83 10.97 7.80 -26.67
N ASN A 84 11.13 9.04 -27.12
CA ASN A 84 11.52 10.16 -26.25
C ASN A 84 10.30 10.80 -25.58
N ASP A 85 9.14 10.14 -25.65
CA ASP A 85 7.88 10.70 -25.17
C ASP A 85 7.70 10.44 -23.67
N PRO A 86 7.71 11.48 -22.82
CA PRO A 86 7.50 11.34 -21.39
C PRO A 86 6.07 10.92 -21.02
N LYS A 87 5.14 10.78 -21.99
CA LYS A 87 3.72 10.45 -21.77
C LYS A 87 3.34 9.02 -22.13
N GLN A 88 4.29 8.10 -22.14
CA GLN A 88 4.00 6.69 -22.41
C GLN A 88 3.70 5.87 -21.16
N ALA A 89 2.84 4.88 -21.34
CA ALA A 89 2.38 3.94 -20.32
C ALA A 89 2.28 2.54 -20.90
N TYR A 90 2.56 1.55 -20.07
CA TYR A 90 2.66 0.15 -20.48
C TYR A 90 1.30 -0.49 -20.44
N TYR A 91 0.96 -1.12 -21.55
CA TYR A 91 -0.20 -1.98 -21.68
C TYR A 91 0.30 -3.31 -22.22
N PRO A 92 0.08 -4.44 -21.50
CA PRO A 92 0.48 -5.77 -21.98
C PRO A 92 -0.12 -6.13 -23.34
N SER A 93 -1.24 -5.51 -23.70
CA SER A 93 -1.82 -5.59 -25.03
C SER A 93 -2.59 -4.32 -25.39
N GLU A 94 -2.93 -4.14 -26.67
CA GLU A 94 -3.66 -2.96 -27.13
C GLU A 94 -5.11 -2.91 -26.63
N ASN A 95 -5.73 -4.08 -26.41
CA ASN A 95 -7.13 -4.24 -26.04
C ASN A 95 -7.30 -5.35 -24.99
N LEU A 96 -8.17 -5.11 -24.01
CA LEU A 96 -8.68 -6.16 -23.14
C LEU A 96 -9.51 -7.15 -23.97
N THR A 97 -9.17 -8.43 -23.87
CA THR A 97 -9.87 -9.56 -24.50
C THR A 97 -10.17 -10.60 -23.43
N PRO A 98 -11.13 -11.50 -23.66
CA PRO A 98 -11.41 -12.59 -22.73
C PRO A 98 -10.23 -13.56 -22.49
N ASP A 99 -9.13 -13.45 -23.25
CA ASP A 99 -7.94 -14.28 -23.10
C ASP A 99 -6.83 -13.59 -22.27
N ASN A 100 -6.99 -12.29 -21.96
CA ASN A 100 -6.03 -11.51 -21.17
C ASN A 100 -6.67 -10.80 -19.97
N ASP A 101 -7.95 -11.07 -19.76
CA ASP A 101 -8.85 -10.65 -18.68
C ASP A 101 -9.81 -11.84 -18.46
N ASP A 102 -9.26 -12.99 -18.08
CA ASP A 102 -9.97 -14.26 -17.92
C ASP A 102 -11.10 -14.14 -16.89
N ASN A 103 -10.94 -13.26 -15.89
CA ASN A 103 -11.92 -13.00 -14.83
C ASN A 103 -12.91 -11.87 -15.16
N GLY A 104 -12.74 -11.16 -16.28
CA GLY A 104 -13.64 -10.11 -16.75
C GLY A 104 -13.72 -8.90 -15.83
N ASN A 105 -12.67 -8.64 -15.06
CA ASN A 105 -12.61 -7.52 -14.11
C ASN A 105 -12.15 -6.21 -14.76
N GLY A 106 -11.80 -6.22 -16.05
CA GLY A 106 -11.32 -5.06 -16.80
C GLY A 106 -9.86 -4.70 -16.52
N ILE A 107 -9.09 -5.62 -15.95
CA ILE A 107 -7.66 -5.49 -15.63
C ILE A 107 -6.93 -6.60 -16.39
N TYR A 108 -5.72 -6.31 -16.88
CA TYR A 108 -4.94 -7.36 -17.54
C TYR A 108 -4.44 -8.37 -16.51
N ASP A 109 -4.67 -9.66 -16.76
CA ASP A 109 -4.24 -10.78 -15.92
C ASP A 109 -2.72 -10.77 -15.64
N LEU A 110 -1.94 -10.27 -16.60
CA LEU A 110 -0.48 -10.11 -16.49
C LEU A 110 -0.07 -9.01 -15.52
N THR A 111 -0.95 -8.03 -15.29
CA THR A 111 -0.71 -6.88 -14.41
C THR A 111 -1.23 -7.06 -12.99
N GLU A 112 -1.96 -8.14 -12.71
CA GLU A 112 -2.55 -8.38 -11.41
C GLU A 112 -1.84 -9.46 -10.60
N LEU A 113 -1.79 -9.22 -9.30
CA LEU A 113 -1.45 -10.19 -8.29
C LEU A 113 -2.76 -10.73 -7.72
N ARG A 114 -3.06 -11.99 -8.02
CA ARG A 114 -4.24 -12.69 -7.50
C ARG A 114 -3.90 -13.59 -6.33
N ASP A 115 -4.86 -13.74 -5.42
CA ASP A 115 -4.86 -14.83 -4.46
C ASP A 115 -5.16 -16.15 -5.20
N PRO A 116 -4.29 -17.18 -5.10
CA PRO A 116 -4.50 -18.45 -5.81
C PRO A 116 -5.71 -19.24 -5.31
N ASP A 117 -6.20 -18.97 -4.10
CA ASP A 117 -7.30 -19.72 -3.49
C ASP A 117 -8.66 -19.04 -3.70
N THR A 118 -8.70 -17.70 -3.70
CA THR A 118 -9.94 -16.93 -3.80
C THR A 118 -10.16 -16.24 -5.15
N GLU A 119 -9.13 -16.21 -6.02
CA GLU A 119 -9.10 -15.46 -7.28
C GLU A 119 -9.31 -13.94 -7.12
N GLU A 120 -9.24 -13.45 -5.89
CA GLU A 120 -9.34 -12.02 -5.56
C GLU A 120 -8.10 -11.26 -6.05
N VAL A 121 -8.31 -10.09 -6.63
CA VAL A 121 -7.21 -9.19 -6.99
C VAL A 121 -6.65 -8.55 -5.72
N LEU A 122 -5.43 -8.94 -5.36
CA LEU A 122 -4.73 -8.40 -4.21
C LEU A 122 -4.02 -7.08 -4.54
N ALA A 123 -3.59 -6.91 -5.79
CA ALA A 123 -2.92 -5.73 -6.30
C ALA A 123 -2.89 -5.74 -7.84
N ARG A 124 -2.77 -4.58 -8.46
CA ARG A 124 -2.40 -4.40 -9.86
C ARG A 124 -1.18 -3.50 -9.97
N PHE A 125 -0.34 -3.73 -10.98
CA PHE A 125 0.76 -2.82 -11.30
C PHE A 125 0.52 -2.05 -12.60
N GLU A 126 0.93 -0.80 -12.60
CA GLU A 126 0.87 0.11 -13.74
C GLU A 126 2.24 0.74 -13.94
N VAL A 127 2.73 0.76 -15.17
CA VAL A 127 4.06 1.29 -15.50
C VAL A 127 3.93 2.43 -16.48
N ARG A 128 4.73 3.47 -16.26
CA ARG A 128 4.81 4.61 -17.17
C ARG A 128 6.19 5.24 -17.21
N SER A 129 6.45 6.00 -18.26
CA SER A 129 7.54 6.97 -18.29
C SER A 129 7.26 8.11 -17.31
N SER A 130 8.33 8.58 -16.65
CA SER A 130 8.26 9.79 -15.82
C SER A 130 8.23 11.05 -16.69
N GLU A 131 7.46 12.05 -16.30
CA GLU A 131 7.37 13.34 -16.97
C GLU A 131 7.90 14.47 -16.10
N GLY A 132 8.72 15.34 -16.68
CA GLY A 132 9.33 16.49 -15.98
C GLY A 132 8.39 17.67 -15.75
N SER A 133 7.16 17.60 -16.29
CA SER A 133 6.13 18.64 -16.19
C SER A 133 4.90 18.10 -15.49
N ALA A 134 4.37 18.89 -14.54
CA ALA A 134 3.11 18.58 -13.87
C ALA A 134 1.89 18.68 -14.80
N ASP A 135 1.98 19.47 -15.88
CA ASP A 135 0.85 19.76 -16.78
C ASP A 135 0.50 18.61 -17.76
N GLY A 136 1.32 17.54 -17.81
CA GLY A 136 1.14 16.43 -18.73
C GLY A 136 0.88 15.07 -18.08
N LEU A 137 0.82 15.01 -16.75
CA LEU A 137 0.87 13.77 -15.99
C LEU A 137 -0.27 12.80 -16.31
N LYS A 138 -1.45 13.26 -16.77
CA LYS A 138 -2.59 12.38 -16.95
C LYS A 138 -2.52 11.54 -18.23
N ILE A 139 -2.48 10.22 -18.04
CA ILE A 139 -2.68 9.21 -19.08
C ILE A 139 -4.04 8.55 -18.78
N ASP A 140 -4.99 8.66 -19.70
CA ASP A 140 -6.41 8.32 -19.45
C ASP A 140 -6.68 6.85 -19.11
N LYS A 141 -5.81 5.93 -19.52
CA LYS A 141 -5.96 4.50 -19.21
C LYS A 141 -5.22 4.08 -17.93
N LEU A 142 -4.57 5.02 -17.22
CA LEU A 142 -3.92 4.76 -15.93
C LEU A 142 -4.80 5.25 -14.78
N SER A 143 -4.65 4.62 -13.62
CA SER A 143 -5.25 5.07 -12.36
C SER A 143 -4.82 6.50 -11.99
N ASP A 144 -5.62 7.16 -11.15
CA ASP A 144 -5.25 8.46 -10.60
C ASP A 144 -3.96 8.34 -9.76
N ALA A 145 -3.78 7.24 -9.04
CA ALA A 145 -2.55 6.93 -8.31
C ALA A 145 -1.33 6.85 -9.22
N ALA A 146 -1.41 6.15 -10.35
CA ALA A 146 -0.31 6.07 -11.32
C ALA A 146 -0.04 7.40 -12.07
N ASN A 147 -0.99 8.34 -12.02
CA ASN A 147 -0.83 9.69 -12.55
C ASN A 147 -0.30 10.70 -11.51
N ASP A 148 -0.43 10.42 -10.21
CA ASP A 148 0.04 11.28 -9.13
C ASP A 148 1.42 10.82 -8.63
N TYR A 149 2.48 11.30 -9.29
CA TYR A 149 3.85 11.09 -8.85
C TYR A 149 4.66 12.39 -8.99
N PRO A 150 5.76 12.55 -8.23
CA PRO A 150 6.61 13.72 -8.36
C PRO A 150 7.17 13.86 -9.78
N PRO A 151 6.97 15.00 -10.47
CA PRO A 151 7.43 15.17 -11.84
C PRO A 151 8.96 15.10 -11.90
N MET A 152 9.48 14.25 -12.78
CA MET A 152 10.91 14.04 -13.03
C MET A 152 11.13 13.83 -14.52
N ASN A 153 12.23 14.39 -15.05
CA ASN A 153 12.55 14.23 -16.46
C ASN A 153 12.71 12.74 -16.80
N HIS A 154 12.00 12.28 -17.84
CA HIS A 154 12.14 10.93 -18.37
C HIS A 154 13.60 10.61 -18.69
N ILE A 155 14.27 11.52 -19.40
CA ILE A 155 15.65 11.37 -19.88
C ILE A 155 16.56 12.28 -19.07
N ASP A 156 17.65 11.71 -18.57
CA ASP A 156 18.65 12.45 -17.78
C ASP A 156 20.06 11.90 -18.04
N ILE A 157 21.08 12.64 -17.58
CA ILE A 157 22.45 12.16 -17.57
C ILE A 157 22.62 11.04 -16.53
N PRO A 158 23.44 10.01 -16.81
CA PRO A 158 23.74 8.99 -15.82
C PRO A 158 24.32 9.59 -14.53
N PRO A 159 24.00 9.03 -13.36
CA PRO A 159 24.52 9.52 -12.08
C PRO A 159 26.04 9.62 -12.08
N ILE A 160 26.57 10.69 -11.48
CA ILE A 160 28.00 10.90 -11.36
C ILE A 160 28.60 9.75 -10.53
N GLY A 161 29.65 9.11 -11.06
CA GLY A 161 30.28 7.97 -10.39
C GLY A 161 29.63 6.61 -10.67
N SER A 162 28.61 6.54 -11.53
CA SER A 162 27.99 5.27 -11.96
C SER A 162 28.87 4.39 -12.85
N GLY A 163 30.01 4.90 -13.33
CA GLY A 163 30.90 4.22 -14.28
C GLY A 163 30.48 4.37 -15.75
N TYR A 164 29.32 4.97 -16.03
CA TYR A 164 28.86 5.25 -17.39
C TYR A 164 29.35 6.61 -17.89
N SER A 165 29.74 6.66 -19.16
CA SER A 165 30.10 7.90 -19.85
C SER A 165 28.86 8.79 -19.97
N GLN A 166 28.89 10.00 -19.41
CA GLN A 166 27.79 10.97 -19.55
C GLN A 166 27.55 11.40 -21.00
N ARG A 167 28.57 11.24 -21.86
CA ARG A 167 28.46 11.56 -23.27
C ARG A 167 27.73 10.47 -24.04
N ASP A 168 28.09 9.21 -23.78
CA ASP A 168 27.68 8.08 -24.62
C ASP A 168 26.44 7.37 -24.07
N PHE A 169 26.08 7.59 -22.81
CA PHE A 169 24.91 6.97 -22.16
C PHE A 169 23.91 8.01 -21.65
N GLU A 170 22.66 7.58 -21.52
CA GLU A 170 21.56 8.32 -20.89
C GLU A 170 20.79 7.41 -19.92
N THR A 171 20.15 7.99 -18.93
CA THR A 171 19.18 7.28 -18.07
C THR A 171 17.77 7.58 -18.54
N ARG A 172 16.95 6.54 -18.62
CA ARG A 172 15.50 6.67 -18.77
C ARG A 172 14.82 6.23 -17.49
N ARG A 173 13.89 7.06 -17.01
CA ARG A 173 13.20 6.92 -15.73
C ARG A 173 11.74 6.55 -15.94
N PHE A 174 11.31 5.54 -15.21
CA PHE A 174 9.96 5.00 -15.21
C PHE A 174 9.41 5.04 -13.78
N VAL A 175 8.09 5.04 -13.69
CA VAL A 175 7.36 4.93 -12.43
C VAL A 175 6.54 3.65 -12.53
N VAL A 176 6.73 2.78 -11.54
CA VAL A 176 5.89 1.60 -11.34
C VAL A 176 5.00 1.90 -10.14
N THR A 177 3.70 1.82 -10.33
CA THR A 177 2.69 2.00 -9.28
C THR A 177 2.02 0.67 -9.03
N CYS A 178 1.87 0.30 -7.76
CA CYS A 178 1.06 -0.82 -7.34
C CYS A 178 -0.02 -0.36 -6.37
N GLU A 179 -1.25 -0.75 -6.66
CA GLU A 179 -2.40 -0.46 -5.82
C GLU A 179 -3.40 -1.60 -5.90
N ASN A 180 -4.30 -1.68 -4.93
CA ASN A 180 -5.40 -2.61 -4.99
C ASN A 180 -6.60 -1.87 -5.59
N PRO A 181 -7.14 -2.31 -6.74
CA PRO A 181 -8.24 -1.63 -7.43
C PRO A 181 -9.53 -1.56 -6.60
N ASP A 182 -9.72 -2.49 -5.68
CA ASP A 182 -10.96 -2.69 -4.93
C ASP A 182 -10.84 -2.32 -3.44
N ASP A 183 -9.64 -1.95 -2.97
CA ASP A 183 -9.42 -1.67 -1.56
C ASP A 183 -9.70 -0.21 -1.19
N ALA A 184 -10.63 -0.01 -0.25
CA ALA A 184 -10.98 1.31 0.28
C ALA A 184 -9.90 1.94 1.18
N ARG A 185 -8.79 1.23 1.44
CA ARG A 185 -7.71 1.70 2.33
C ARG A 185 -6.63 2.52 1.61
N ASP A 186 -6.71 2.64 0.28
CA ASP A 186 -5.84 3.48 -0.57
C ASP A 186 -4.34 3.31 -0.27
N ILE A 187 -3.90 2.08 0.01
CA ILE A 187 -2.47 1.78 0.17
C ILE A 187 -1.87 1.62 -1.21
N ILE A 188 -1.19 2.69 -1.63
CA ILE A 188 -0.52 2.82 -2.92
C ILE A 188 0.98 2.77 -2.67
N LEU A 189 1.69 2.02 -3.51
CA LEU A 189 3.15 2.00 -3.48
C LEU A 189 3.70 2.33 -4.86
N GLN A 190 4.59 3.31 -4.89
CA GLN A 190 5.21 3.81 -6.11
C GLN A 190 6.72 3.71 -6.01
N GLU A 191 7.34 3.19 -7.07
CA GLU A 191 8.79 3.10 -7.19
C GLU A 191 9.27 3.77 -8.47
N GLY A 192 10.20 4.71 -8.30
CA GLY A 192 10.96 5.29 -9.41
C GLY A 192 12.09 4.37 -9.79
N VAL A 193 12.07 3.84 -11.01
CA VAL A 193 13.09 2.95 -11.56
C VAL A 193 13.77 3.61 -12.74
N TYR A 194 15.05 3.31 -12.96
CA TYR A 194 15.77 3.81 -14.13
C TYR A 194 16.59 2.71 -14.79
N LYS A 195 16.71 2.81 -16.12
CA LYS A 195 17.56 1.96 -16.94
C LYS A 195 18.50 2.84 -17.76
N ILE A 196 19.72 2.36 -17.97
CA ILE A 196 20.76 3.09 -18.69
C ILE A 196 20.77 2.61 -20.14
N PHE A 197 20.79 3.56 -21.07
CA PHE A 197 20.76 3.34 -22.51
C PHE A 197 22.02 3.93 -23.15
N ASN A 198 22.50 3.26 -24.19
CA ASN A 198 23.48 3.85 -25.09
C ASN A 198 22.77 4.82 -26.03
N LYS A 199 23.40 5.97 -26.33
CA LYS A 199 22.85 6.95 -27.27
C LYS A 199 23.05 6.57 -28.75
N PHE A 200 23.85 5.53 -29.02
CA PHE A 200 24.27 5.10 -30.36
C PHE A 200 23.93 3.64 -30.65
#